data_AF-A0A270BC26-F1
#
_entry.id   AF-A0A270BC26-F1
#
_cell.length_a   1.000
_cell.length_b   1.000
_cell.length_c   1.000
_cell.angle_alpha   90.00
_cell.angle_beta   90.00
_cell.angle_gamma   90.00
#
_symmetry.space_group_name_H-M   'P 1'
#
loop_
_entity.id
_entity.type
_entity.pdbx_description
1 polymer ?
#
loop_
_entity_poly.entity_id
_entity_poly.type
_entity_poly.pdbx_seq_one_letter_code
_entity_poly.pdbx_strand_id
1 'polypeptide(L)'
;MSDDTPPIRSIEEVHGCYRTGTVCGVGNWSETRVHASSSGGGGYLHNGSGHVSAPTVSVSSTSTEVLRFFMEYDDDDEEEVTIKGGGFAVREGQRVSVIRVSSRPNWGYNIAYHNHKTGTTYAPDYRLEWPLDKKPSRKPALFAAILIATLGSFVLFFLAPVIALGVFIWGLYSYGQKMRGHRELTAAVRRKADEMIAEAKAGHARSRDGAAIEGASVGGEGPAIAAPVVAAAAGSGAATPSGPAAANHSGRS
;
A
#
# COMPACT_ATOMS: atom_id res chain seq x y z
N MET A 1 -0.31 -7.11 18.82
CA MET A 1 -1.21 -8.06 18.15
C MET A 1 -0.39 -8.86 17.16
N SER A 2 -0.11 -10.12 17.47
CA SER A 2 0.48 -11.07 16.52
C SER A 2 -0.64 -11.60 15.64
N ASP A 3 -0.65 -11.21 14.37
CA ASP A 3 -1.59 -11.72 13.36
C ASP A 3 -1.28 -13.21 13.11
N ASP A 4 -1.96 -14.10 13.82
CA ASP A 4 -1.95 -15.57 13.61
C ASP A 4 -2.81 -15.98 12.39
N THR A 5 -2.91 -15.10 11.40
CA THR A 5 -3.68 -15.38 10.19
C THR A 5 -2.89 -16.35 9.30
N PRO A 6 -3.48 -17.51 8.94
CA PRO A 6 -2.81 -18.45 8.07
C PRO A 6 -2.51 -17.76 6.73
N PRO A 7 -1.28 -17.88 6.20
CA PRO A 7 -0.96 -17.29 4.91
C PRO A 7 -1.82 -17.95 3.83
N ILE A 8 -2.26 -17.17 2.84
CA ILE A 8 -2.94 -17.68 1.64
C ILE A 8 -2.00 -18.69 0.97
N ARG A 9 -2.41 -19.96 0.90
CA ARG A 9 -1.56 -21.04 0.36
C ARG A 9 -1.90 -21.38 -1.08
N SER A 10 -3.12 -21.10 -1.51
CA SER A 10 -3.58 -21.43 -2.86
C SER A 10 -4.39 -20.29 -3.48
N ILE A 11 -4.56 -20.34 -4.80
CA ILE A 11 -5.31 -19.32 -5.54
C ILE A 11 -6.82 -19.39 -5.27
N GLU A 12 -7.32 -20.58 -4.95
CA GLU A 12 -8.72 -20.83 -4.66
C GLU A 12 -9.16 -20.16 -3.34
N GLU A 13 -8.22 -19.94 -2.42
CA GLU A 13 -8.43 -19.21 -1.16
C GLU A 13 -8.45 -17.69 -1.34
N VAL A 14 -8.14 -17.18 -2.54
CA VAL A 14 -8.09 -15.75 -2.83
C VAL A 14 -9.49 -15.23 -3.12
N HIS A 15 -10.13 -14.64 -2.11
CA HIS A 15 -11.38 -13.92 -2.26
C HIS A 15 -11.10 -12.45 -2.57
N GLY A 16 -11.46 -12.04 -3.78
CA GLY A 16 -11.46 -10.64 -4.18
C GLY A 16 -12.79 -10.01 -3.81
N CYS A 17 -12.76 -8.89 -3.10
CA CYS A 17 -13.92 -8.06 -2.88
C CYS A 17 -13.57 -6.61 -3.16
N TYR A 18 -14.53 -5.82 -3.62
CA TYR A 18 -14.37 -4.38 -3.74
C TYR A 18 -15.47 -3.69 -2.96
N ARG A 19 -15.14 -2.54 -2.36
CA ARG A 19 -16.12 -1.66 -1.75
C ARG A 19 -16.00 -0.29 -2.39
N THR A 20 -17.15 0.31 -2.72
CA THR A 20 -17.23 1.62 -3.34
C THR A 20 -17.90 2.56 -2.36
N GLY A 21 -17.28 3.71 -2.11
CA GLY A 21 -17.80 4.71 -1.19
C GLY A 21 -17.48 6.12 -1.66
N THR A 22 -17.96 7.09 -0.90
CA THR A 22 -17.67 8.51 -1.09
C THR A 22 -16.61 8.94 -0.10
N VAL A 23 -15.65 9.74 -0.54
CA VAL A 23 -14.61 10.25 0.35
C VAL A 23 -15.15 11.43 1.16
N CYS A 24 -15.13 11.32 2.49
CA CYS A 24 -15.70 12.33 3.39
C CYS A 24 -14.64 13.19 4.09
N GLY A 25 -13.39 12.73 4.13
CA GLY A 25 -12.27 13.51 4.65
C GLY A 25 -10.95 13.09 4.02
N VAL A 26 -10.03 14.03 3.80
CA VAL A 26 -8.70 13.77 3.24
C VAL A 26 -7.60 14.45 4.07
N GLY A 27 -6.54 13.72 4.38
CA GLY A 27 -5.32 14.24 5.00
C GLY A 27 -4.08 13.74 4.28
N ASN A 28 -3.11 14.63 4.02
CA ASN A 28 -1.84 14.28 3.39
C ASN A 28 -0.68 14.81 4.23
N TRP A 29 0.32 13.96 4.48
CA TRP A 29 1.56 14.35 5.15
C TRP A 29 2.74 13.54 4.61
N SER A 30 3.96 13.93 4.98
CA SER A 30 5.18 13.20 4.62
C SER A 30 5.85 12.61 5.85
N GLU A 31 6.13 11.32 5.84
CA GLU A 31 6.96 10.64 6.84
C GLU A 31 8.41 10.64 6.38
N THR A 32 9.32 11.31 7.10
CA THR A 32 10.76 11.25 6.82
C THR A 32 11.45 10.32 7.82
N ARG A 33 12.08 9.26 7.33
CA ARG A 33 12.96 8.40 8.13
C ARG A 33 14.40 8.79 7.89
N VAL A 34 15.12 9.10 8.97
CA VAL A 34 16.54 9.43 8.93
C VAL A 34 17.33 8.23 9.46
N HIS A 35 18.29 7.77 8.67
CA HIS A 35 19.21 6.69 9.00
C HIS A 35 20.60 7.31 9.17
N ALA A 36 21.10 7.31 10.40
CA ALA A 36 22.46 7.69 10.69
C ALA A 36 23.25 6.42 11.03
N SER A 37 24.40 6.24 10.37
CA SER A 37 25.37 5.21 10.69
C SER A 37 26.71 5.86 10.92
N SER A 38 27.42 5.43 11.97
CA SER A 38 28.79 5.87 12.22
C SER A 38 29.70 4.65 12.21
N SER A 39 30.84 4.76 11.53
CA SER A 39 31.85 3.73 11.47
C SER A 39 33.25 4.35 11.63
N GLY A 40 34.12 3.63 12.35
CA GLY A 40 35.45 4.13 12.68
C GLY A 40 35.44 5.19 13.78
N GLY A 41 36.63 5.56 14.23
CA GLY A 41 36.87 6.29 15.47
C GLY A 41 37.80 5.46 16.34
N GLY A 42 39.09 5.52 16.03
CA GLY A 42 40.11 4.75 16.72
C GLY A 42 41.39 5.56 16.75
N GLY A 43 42.04 5.56 17.90
CA GLY A 43 43.32 6.22 18.05
C GLY A 43 44.16 5.54 19.09
N TYR A 44 45.47 5.52 18.87
CA TYR A 44 46.43 5.11 19.88
C TYR A 44 47.34 6.29 20.17
N LEU A 45 47.55 6.55 21.46
CA LEU A 45 48.59 7.46 21.93
C LEU A 45 49.63 6.64 22.69
N HIS A 46 50.91 6.83 22.35
CA HIS A 46 52.02 6.28 23.11
C HIS A 46 53.12 7.33 23.28
N ASN A 47 53.47 7.62 24.54
CA ASN A 47 54.58 8.49 24.93
C ASN A 47 54.55 9.90 24.28
N GLY A 48 53.38 10.54 24.29
CA GLY A 48 53.21 11.93 23.82
C GLY A 48 53.02 12.11 22.31
N SER A 49 53.09 11.03 21.51
CA SER A 49 52.70 11.04 20.10
C SER A 49 51.67 9.94 19.80
N GLY A 50 50.83 10.15 18.79
CA GLY A 50 49.76 9.21 18.47
C GLY A 50 48.94 9.62 17.27
N HIS A 51 48.24 8.64 16.69
CA HIS A 51 47.32 8.84 15.58
C HIS A 51 45.90 8.73 16.09
N VAL A 52 45.07 9.72 15.76
CA VAL A 52 43.63 9.72 16.05
C VAL A 52 42.90 9.82 14.72
N SER A 53 42.08 8.81 14.40
CA SER A 53 41.16 8.88 13.27
C SER A 53 39.80 9.37 13.76
N ALA A 54 39.27 10.39 13.11
CA ALA A 54 37.90 10.83 13.34
C ALA A 54 36.90 9.73 12.89
N PRO A 55 35.78 9.57 13.59
CA PRO A 55 34.69 8.71 13.15
C PRO A 55 34.09 9.23 11.84
N THR A 56 33.77 8.33 10.92
CA THR A 56 32.99 8.65 9.74
C THR A 56 31.51 8.55 10.10
N VAL A 57 30.73 9.57 9.76
CA VAL A 57 29.27 9.58 9.94
C VAL A 57 28.62 9.66 8.56
N SER A 58 27.77 8.69 8.26
CA SER A 58 26.94 8.67 7.06
C SER A 58 25.47 8.84 7.47
N VAL A 59 24.82 9.84 6.91
CA VAL A 59 23.40 10.13 7.12
C VAL A 59 22.67 9.98 5.79
N SER A 60 21.63 9.17 5.77
CA SER A 60 20.68 9.08 4.66
C SER A 60 19.27 9.31 5.16
N SER A 61 18.39 9.81 4.30
CA SER A 61 16.99 10.04 4.64
C SER A 61 16.07 9.53 3.54
N THR A 62 14.95 8.94 3.93
CA THR A 62 13.89 8.49 3.03
C THR A 62 12.61 9.20 3.42
N SER A 63 12.07 10.03 2.52
CA SER A 63 10.75 10.64 2.68
C SER A 63 9.70 9.80 1.97
N THR A 64 8.57 9.57 2.62
CA THR A 64 7.44 8.81 2.09
C THR A 64 6.17 9.65 2.26
N GLU A 65 5.51 9.98 1.17
CA GLU A 65 4.19 10.62 1.19
C GLU A 65 3.15 9.63 1.71
N VAL A 66 2.30 10.11 2.62
CA VAL A 66 1.21 9.33 3.22
C VAL A 66 -0.09 10.08 3.00
N LEU A 67 -0.97 9.45 2.22
CA LEU A 67 -2.34 9.90 1.99
C LEU A 67 -3.26 9.09 2.89
N ARG A 68 -4.02 9.77 3.73
CA ARG A 68 -5.13 9.22 4.49
C ARG A 68 -6.43 9.81 4.00
N PHE A 69 -7.47 9.00 3.89
CA PHE A 69 -8.81 9.48 3.65
C PHE A 69 -9.83 8.58 4.31
N PHE A 70 -10.98 9.15 4.63
CA PHE A 70 -12.13 8.46 5.20
C PHE A 70 -13.14 8.22 4.09
N MET A 71 -13.62 6.98 3.99
CA MET A 71 -14.65 6.59 3.02
C MET A 71 -15.92 6.22 3.74
N GLU A 72 -17.03 6.80 3.33
CA GLU A 72 -18.38 6.42 3.74
C GLU A 72 -18.97 5.49 2.68
N TYR A 73 -19.44 4.33 3.12
CA TYR A 73 -20.12 3.33 2.30
C TYR A 73 -21.65 3.49 2.37
N ASP A 74 -22.38 2.80 1.49
CA ASP A 74 -23.85 2.88 1.42
C ASP A 74 -24.56 2.39 2.72
N ASP A 75 -23.85 1.67 3.59
CA ASP A 75 -24.35 1.16 4.88
C ASP A 75 -24.05 2.11 6.07
N ASP A 76 -23.73 3.38 5.81
CA ASP A 76 -23.27 4.39 6.80
C ASP A 76 -21.97 4.01 7.55
N ASP A 77 -21.28 2.96 7.11
CA ASP A 77 -19.98 2.56 7.63
C ASP A 77 -18.88 3.50 7.11
N GLU A 78 -18.13 4.12 8.02
CA GLU A 78 -16.93 4.89 7.70
C GLU A 78 -15.66 4.03 7.87
N GLU A 79 -14.77 4.07 6.88
CA GLU A 79 -13.48 3.39 6.96
C GLU A 79 -12.31 4.32 6.65
N GLU A 80 -11.30 4.30 7.53
CA GLU A 80 -10.03 4.99 7.33
C GLU A 80 -9.13 4.19 6.37
N VAL A 81 -8.75 4.82 5.26
CA VAL A 81 -7.84 4.26 4.26
C VAL A 81 -6.53 5.04 4.27
N THR A 82 -5.43 4.34 4.53
CA THR A 82 -4.07 4.92 4.45
C THR A 82 -3.28 4.32 3.30
N ILE A 83 -2.71 5.18 2.45
CA ILE A 83 -1.85 4.87 1.31
C ILE A 83 -0.48 5.51 1.54
N LYS A 84 0.59 4.75 1.29
CA LYS A 84 1.98 5.26 1.35
C LYS A 84 2.58 5.31 -0.06
N GLY A 85 3.57 6.18 -0.27
CA GLY A 85 4.35 6.24 -1.51
C GLY A 85 3.74 7.10 -2.62
N GLY A 86 2.77 7.96 -2.31
CA GLY A 86 2.18 8.91 -3.26
C GLY A 86 1.45 8.26 -4.44
N GLY A 87 1.13 9.05 -5.47
CA GLY A 87 0.61 8.55 -6.76
C GLY A 87 -0.90 8.27 -6.85
N PHE A 88 -1.64 8.39 -5.76
CA PHE A 88 -3.11 8.44 -5.77
C PHE A 88 -3.58 9.81 -5.30
N ALA A 89 -4.50 10.42 -6.05
CA ALA A 89 -5.08 11.71 -5.71
C ALA A 89 -6.60 11.56 -5.57
N VAL A 90 -7.12 12.06 -4.46
CA VAL A 90 -8.56 12.04 -4.14
C VAL A 90 -8.94 13.34 -3.44
N ARG A 91 -10.20 13.75 -3.60
CA ARG A 91 -10.80 14.90 -2.91
C ARG A 91 -12.10 14.45 -2.24
N GLU A 92 -12.53 15.21 -1.25
CA GLU A 92 -13.84 15.01 -0.63
C GLU A 92 -14.98 15.07 -1.66
N GLY A 93 -16.02 14.27 -1.44
CA GLY A 93 -17.14 14.06 -2.35
C GLY A 93 -16.83 13.23 -3.60
N GLN A 94 -15.60 12.72 -3.76
CA GLN A 94 -15.28 11.83 -4.87
C GLN A 94 -15.63 10.38 -4.54
N ARG A 95 -16.22 9.69 -5.52
CA ARG A 95 -16.50 8.26 -5.43
C ARG A 95 -15.24 7.45 -5.71
N VAL A 96 -14.87 6.56 -4.80
CA VAL A 96 -13.68 5.72 -4.90
C VAL A 96 -14.05 4.26 -4.66
N SER A 97 -13.48 3.34 -5.45
CA SER A 97 -13.50 1.91 -5.14
C SER A 97 -12.17 1.47 -4.56
N VAL A 98 -12.23 0.75 -3.44
CA VAL A 98 -11.10 0.07 -2.83
C VAL A 98 -11.23 -1.42 -3.15
N ILE A 99 -10.21 -1.97 -3.78
CA ILE A 99 -10.16 -3.39 -4.13
C ILE A 99 -9.33 -4.09 -3.06
N ARG A 100 -9.93 -5.10 -2.45
CA ARG A 100 -9.35 -5.91 -1.40
C ARG A 100 -9.13 -7.34 -1.87
N VAL A 101 -8.02 -7.90 -1.42
CA VAL A 101 -7.77 -9.32 -1.50
C VAL A 101 -7.73 -9.89 -0.09
N SER A 102 -8.53 -10.91 0.13
CA SER A 102 -8.79 -11.51 1.43
C SER A 102 -8.71 -13.02 1.37
N SER A 103 -8.31 -13.63 2.49
CA SER A 103 -8.53 -15.06 2.74
C SER A 103 -9.86 -15.30 3.46
N ARG A 104 -10.47 -14.25 4.03
CA ARG A 104 -11.67 -14.33 4.87
C ARG A 104 -12.67 -13.23 4.50
N PRO A 105 -13.98 -13.47 4.69
CA PRO A 105 -14.99 -12.42 4.58
C PRO A 105 -14.65 -11.25 5.52
N ASN A 106 -14.80 -10.01 5.04
CA ASN A 106 -14.62 -8.76 5.78
C ASN A 106 -13.20 -8.40 6.25
N TRP A 107 -12.19 -9.19 5.93
CA TRP A 107 -10.79 -8.86 6.27
C TRP A 107 -9.88 -9.07 5.08
N GLY A 108 -9.20 -8.03 4.62
CA GLY A 108 -8.33 -8.14 3.45
C GLY A 108 -7.38 -6.96 3.29
N TYR A 109 -6.41 -7.15 2.41
CA TYR A 109 -5.43 -6.14 2.06
C TYR A 109 -5.95 -5.29 0.91
N ASN A 110 -5.85 -3.97 1.06
CA ASN A 110 -6.11 -3.02 -0.01
C ASN A 110 -5.00 -3.13 -1.06
N ILE A 111 -5.33 -3.69 -2.22
CA ILE A 111 -4.37 -3.92 -3.31
C ILE A 111 -4.40 -2.82 -4.37
N ALA A 112 -5.57 -2.20 -4.58
CA ALA A 112 -5.73 -1.18 -5.59
C ALA A 112 -6.86 -0.20 -5.22
N TYR A 113 -6.75 0.99 -5.76
CA TYR A 113 -7.65 2.11 -5.55
C TYR A 113 -8.05 2.68 -6.91
N HIS A 114 -9.35 2.87 -7.13
CA HIS A 114 -9.86 3.45 -8.36
C HIS A 114 -10.70 4.68 -8.05
N ASN A 115 -10.32 5.82 -8.61
CA ASN A 115 -11.08 7.06 -8.51
C ASN A 115 -12.01 7.16 -9.72
N HIS A 116 -13.33 7.06 -9.49
CA HIS A 116 -14.33 7.06 -10.57
C HIS A 116 -14.45 8.42 -11.26
N LYS A 117 -14.10 9.52 -10.56
CA LYS A 117 -14.20 10.87 -11.11
C LYS A 117 -13.04 11.20 -12.06
N THR A 118 -11.83 10.81 -11.70
CA THR A 118 -10.63 11.05 -12.52
C THR A 118 -10.31 9.90 -13.47
N GLY A 119 -10.88 8.71 -13.24
CA GLY A 119 -10.56 7.48 -13.95
C GLY A 119 -9.18 6.91 -13.61
N THR A 120 -8.48 7.47 -12.62
CA THR A 120 -7.13 7.03 -12.25
C THR A 120 -7.19 5.80 -11.34
N THR A 121 -6.39 4.79 -11.68
CA THR A 121 -6.18 3.61 -10.85
C THR A 121 -4.78 3.64 -10.26
N TYR A 122 -4.67 3.42 -8.95
CA TYR A 122 -3.40 3.27 -8.26
C TYR A 122 -3.32 1.89 -7.62
N ALA A 123 -2.29 1.14 -7.98
CA ALA A 123 -1.99 -0.18 -7.43
C ALA A 123 -0.52 -0.19 -6.99
N PRO A 124 -0.21 0.01 -5.69
CA PRO A 124 1.16 0.01 -5.22
C PRO A 124 1.77 -1.38 -5.36
N ASP A 125 2.74 -1.55 -6.27
CA ASP A 125 3.40 -2.84 -6.56
C ASP A 125 3.94 -3.52 -5.27
N TYR A 126 4.48 -2.73 -4.34
CA TYR A 126 5.08 -3.24 -3.10
C TYR A 126 4.05 -3.82 -2.11
N ARG A 127 2.74 -3.53 -2.25
CA ARG A 127 1.71 -4.09 -1.33
C ARG A 127 1.30 -5.51 -1.69
N LEU A 128 1.54 -5.95 -2.92
CA LEU A 128 1.36 -7.35 -3.30
C LEU A 128 2.44 -8.24 -2.69
N GLU A 129 3.62 -7.68 -2.37
CA GLU A 129 4.70 -8.44 -1.75
C GLU A 129 4.37 -8.87 -0.32
N TRP A 130 3.63 -8.08 0.46
CA TRP A 130 3.51 -8.32 1.91
C TRP A 130 2.65 -9.53 2.33
N PRO A 131 1.48 -9.84 1.72
CA PRO A 131 0.75 -11.08 2.03
C PRO A 131 1.34 -12.31 1.33
N LEU A 132 2.08 -12.12 0.23
CA LEU A 132 2.66 -13.19 -0.58
C LEU A 132 4.07 -13.60 -0.13
N ASP A 133 4.82 -12.70 0.51
CA ASP A 133 6.25 -12.88 0.80
C ASP A 133 6.48 -13.19 2.30
N LYS A 134 5.79 -14.22 2.83
CA LYS A 134 6.40 -15.00 3.92
C LYS A 134 7.59 -15.74 3.31
N LYS A 135 8.72 -15.04 3.16
CA LYS A 135 10.00 -15.62 2.74
C LYS A 135 10.17 -16.93 3.51
N PRO A 136 10.43 -18.07 2.83
CA PRO A 136 10.73 -19.31 3.54
C PRO A 136 11.80 -18.98 4.58
N SER A 137 11.45 -19.15 5.86
CA SER A 137 12.38 -18.89 6.95
C SER A 137 13.69 -19.58 6.61
N ARG A 138 14.82 -18.87 6.68
CA ARG A 138 16.15 -19.48 6.45
C ARG A 138 16.59 -20.37 7.61
N LYS A 139 15.83 -20.38 8.71
CA LYS A 139 16.10 -21.18 9.91
C LYS A 139 16.22 -22.70 9.66
N PRO A 140 15.34 -23.39 8.90
CA PRO A 140 15.49 -24.82 8.65
C PRO A 140 16.75 -25.13 7.83
N ALA A 141 17.18 -24.23 6.94
CA ALA A 141 18.45 -24.39 6.22
C ALA A 141 19.67 -24.27 7.16
N LEU A 142 19.63 -23.31 8.10
CA LEU A 142 20.65 -23.17 9.14
C LEU A 142 20.67 -24.36 10.12
N PHE A 143 19.51 -24.84 10.55
CA PHE A 143 19.42 -26.03 11.41
C PHE A 143 19.94 -27.28 10.70
N ALA A 144 19.63 -27.48 9.41
CA ALA A 144 20.16 -28.59 8.63
C ALA A 144 21.70 -28.54 8.54
N ALA A 145 22.29 -27.36 8.32
CA ALA A 145 23.74 -27.19 8.26
C ALA A 145 24.43 -27.53 9.60
N ILE A 146 23.84 -27.12 10.73
CA ILE A 146 24.37 -27.42 12.07
C ILE A 146 24.27 -28.92 12.37
N LEU A 147 23.14 -29.55 12.04
CA LEU A 147 22.92 -31.00 12.25
C LEU A 147 23.93 -31.85 11.47
N ILE A 148 24.24 -31.47 10.23
CA ILE A 148 25.28 -32.09 9.38
C ILE A 148 26.67 -31.94 10.01
N ALA A 149 26.98 -30.77 10.58
CA ALA A 149 28.28 -30.51 11.22
C ALA A 149 28.48 -31.33 12.51
N THR A 150 27.42 -31.53 13.31
CA THR A 150 27.52 -32.24 14.60
C THR A 150 27.52 -33.77 14.50
N LEU A 151 26.83 -34.38 13.53
CA LEU A 151 26.79 -35.85 13.41
C LEU A 151 28.00 -36.46 12.68
N GLY A 152 28.88 -35.64 12.11
CA GLY A 152 29.89 -36.06 11.14
C GLY A 152 31.23 -36.54 11.69
N SER A 153 31.43 -36.70 13.00
CA SER A 153 32.82 -36.66 13.48
C SER A 153 33.66 -37.94 13.35
N PHE A 154 33.15 -39.16 13.08
CA PHE A 154 34.09 -40.30 12.99
C PHE A 154 33.80 -41.44 11.99
N VAL A 155 32.55 -41.68 11.54
CA VAL A 155 32.25 -42.77 10.57
C VAL A 155 31.88 -42.25 9.17
N LEU A 156 31.72 -40.93 9.03
CA LEU A 156 31.02 -40.30 7.91
C LEU A 156 31.93 -39.59 6.89
N PHE A 157 33.25 -39.56 7.05
CA PHE A 157 34.15 -38.72 6.22
C PHE A 157 34.02 -38.97 4.70
N PHE A 158 33.74 -40.21 4.28
CA PHE A 158 33.55 -40.54 2.87
C PHE A 158 32.10 -40.48 2.37
N LEU A 159 31.10 -40.71 3.24
CA LEU A 159 29.69 -40.71 2.84
C LEU A 159 29.03 -39.33 3.01
N ALA A 160 29.56 -38.50 3.91
CA ALA A 160 29.10 -37.14 4.19
C ALA A 160 29.03 -36.23 2.96
N PRO A 161 30.02 -36.19 2.04
CA PRO A 161 29.92 -35.30 0.87
C PRO A 161 28.77 -35.69 -0.07
N VAL A 162 28.47 -36.99 -0.21
CA VAL A 162 27.35 -37.46 -1.06
C VAL A 162 26.00 -37.09 -0.43
N ILE A 163 25.86 -37.28 0.88
CA ILE A 163 24.65 -36.90 1.61
C ILE A 163 24.47 -35.38 1.60
N ALA A 164 25.53 -34.62 1.84
CA ALA A 164 25.50 -33.15 1.80
C ALA A 164 25.11 -32.63 0.41
N LEU A 165 25.65 -33.22 -0.66
CA LEU A 165 25.27 -32.88 -2.04
C LEU A 165 23.79 -33.21 -2.30
N GLY A 166 23.31 -34.36 -1.84
CA GLY A 166 21.91 -34.76 -1.96
C GLY A 166 20.95 -33.78 -1.26
N VAL A 167 21.25 -33.40 -0.01
CA VAL A 167 20.47 -32.41 0.75
C VAL A 167 20.53 -31.03 0.09
N PHE A 168 21.70 -30.63 -0.43
CA PHE A 168 21.85 -29.35 -1.12
C PHE A 168 21.05 -29.31 -2.43
N ILE A 169 21.11 -30.36 -3.25
CA ILE A 169 20.31 -30.48 -4.48
C ILE A 169 18.81 -30.49 -4.16
N TRP A 170 18.37 -31.22 -3.13
CA TRP A 170 16.99 -31.18 -2.66
C TRP A 170 16.58 -29.78 -2.21
N GLY A 171 17.44 -29.10 -1.45
CA GLY A 171 17.23 -27.72 -1.01
C GLY A 171 17.05 -26.76 -2.18
N LEU A 172 17.91 -26.85 -3.20
CA LEU A 172 17.78 -26.05 -4.42
C LEU A 172 16.52 -26.41 -5.22
N TYR A 173 16.18 -27.70 -5.34
CA TYR A 173 14.99 -28.16 -6.05
C TYR A 173 13.70 -27.65 -5.38
N SER A 174 13.59 -27.83 -4.06
CA SER A 174 12.44 -27.37 -3.26
C SER A 174 12.33 -25.84 -3.25
N TYR A 175 13.45 -25.13 -3.18
CA TYR A 175 13.48 -23.67 -3.32
C TYR A 175 13.03 -23.22 -4.71
N GLY A 176 13.48 -23.91 -5.77
CA GLY A 176 13.10 -23.65 -7.15
C GLY A 176 11.60 -23.87 -7.40
N GLN A 177 11.03 -24.97 -6.89
CA GLN A 177 9.58 -25.20 -6.96
C GLN A 177 8.80 -24.11 -6.23
N LYS A 178 9.23 -23.72 -5.03
CA LYS A 178 8.55 -22.68 -4.25
C LYS A 178 8.57 -21.32 -4.98
N MET A 179 9.68 -20.97 -5.62
CA MET A 179 9.80 -19.74 -6.42
C MET A 179 8.90 -19.73 -7.66
N ARG A 180 8.68 -20.89 -8.30
CA ARG A 180 7.73 -20.99 -9.44
C ARG A 180 6.30 -20.73 -8.99
N GLY A 181 5.88 -21.35 -7.88
CA GLY A 181 4.55 -21.12 -7.31
C GLY A 181 4.29 -19.66 -6.95
N HIS A 182 5.27 -18.95 -6.39
CA HIS A 182 5.13 -17.51 -6.10
C HIS A 182 4.91 -16.67 -7.35
N ARG A 183 5.61 -16.97 -8.46
CA ARG A 183 5.45 -16.24 -9.73
C ARG A 183 4.07 -16.45 -10.32
N GLU A 184 3.59 -17.69 -10.32
CA GLU A 184 2.26 -18.05 -10.82
C GLU A 184 1.16 -17.39 -9.98
N LEU A 185 1.28 -17.46 -8.65
CA LEU A 185 0.33 -16.83 -7.73
C LEU A 185 0.31 -15.30 -7.91
N THR A 186 1.47 -14.66 -8.04
CA THR A 186 1.56 -13.21 -8.26
C THR A 186 0.92 -12.81 -9.59
N ALA A 187 1.21 -13.55 -10.67
CA ALA A 187 0.61 -13.31 -11.98
C ALA A 187 -0.91 -13.51 -11.94
N ALA A 188 -1.39 -14.51 -11.22
CA ALA A 188 -2.82 -14.78 -11.14
C ALA A 188 -3.58 -13.78 -10.27
N VAL A 189 -2.99 -13.32 -9.15
CA VAL A 189 -3.54 -12.22 -8.34
C VAL A 189 -3.60 -10.94 -9.16
N ARG A 190 -2.56 -10.62 -9.94
CA ARG A 190 -2.55 -9.46 -10.83
C ARG A 190 -3.65 -9.54 -11.88
N ARG A 191 -3.80 -10.70 -12.55
CA ARG A 191 -4.88 -10.93 -13.53
C ARG A 191 -6.27 -10.75 -12.90
N LYS A 192 -6.50 -11.31 -11.71
CA LYS A 192 -7.77 -11.19 -10.99
C LYS A 192 -8.04 -9.76 -10.53
N ALA A 193 -7.00 -9.03 -10.13
CA ALA A 193 -7.08 -7.61 -9.80
C ALA A 193 -7.47 -6.79 -11.04
N ASP A 194 -6.82 -7.02 -12.17
CA ASP A 194 -7.12 -6.33 -13.44
C ASP A 194 -8.56 -6.61 -13.91
N GLU A 195 -9.03 -7.85 -13.76
CA GLU A 195 -10.41 -8.25 -14.03
C GLU A 195 -11.42 -7.51 -13.14
N MET A 196 -11.16 -7.45 -11.82
CA MET A 196 -12.01 -6.69 -10.89
C MET A 196 -12.00 -5.18 -11.17
N ILE A 197 -10.85 -4.61 -11.57
CA ILE A 197 -10.76 -3.20 -11.99
C ILE A 197 -11.62 -2.97 -13.24
N ALA A 198 -11.55 -3.88 -14.22
CA ALA A 198 -12.34 -3.79 -15.43
C ALA A 198 -13.85 -3.91 -15.14
N GLU A 199 -14.25 -4.83 -14.26
CA GLU A 199 -15.64 -4.99 -13.84
C GLU A 199 -16.17 -3.75 -13.10
N ALA A 200 -15.39 -3.20 -12.16
CA ALA A 200 -15.75 -1.97 -11.44
C ALA A 200 -15.93 -0.79 -12.40
N LYS A 201 -15.06 -0.67 -13.41
CA LYS A 201 -15.16 0.37 -14.45
C LYS A 201 -16.40 0.17 -15.33
N ALA A 202 -16.73 -1.07 -15.69
CA ALA A 202 -17.92 -1.39 -16.49
C ALA A 202 -19.23 -1.18 -15.71
N GLY A 203 -19.23 -1.47 -14.40
CA GLY A 203 -20.34 -1.14 -13.51
C GLY A 203 -20.61 0.37 -13.45
N HIS A 204 -19.56 1.18 -13.37
CA HIS A 204 -19.70 2.64 -13.36
C HIS A 204 -20.28 3.19 -14.66
N ALA A 205 -19.81 2.73 -15.82
CA ALA A 205 -20.34 3.15 -17.12
C ALA A 205 -21.85 2.90 -17.23
N ARG A 206 -22.32 1.71 -16.82
CA ARG A 206 -23.75 1.36 -16.80
C ARG A 206 -24.58 2.29 -15.90
N SER A 207 -24.06 2.62 -14.72
CA SER A 207 -24.75 3.54 -13.79
C SER A 207 -24.89 4.96 -14.34
N ARG A 208 -23.89 5.42 -15.11
CA ARG A 208 -23.89 6.75 -15.74
C ARG A 208 -24.90 6.83 -16.89
N ASP A 209 -24.96 5.78 -17.72
CA ASP A 209 -25.88 5.74 -18.86
C ASP A 209 -27.34 5.62 -18.40
N GLY A 210 -27.61 4.84 -17.33
CA GLY A 210 -28.95 4.77 -16.73
C GLY A 210 -29.46 6.12 -16.22
N ALA A 211 -28.61 6.89 -15.52
CA ALA A 211 -28.97 8.22 -15.02
C ALA A 211 -29.24 9.24 -16.15
N ALA A 212 -28.55 9.13 -17.29
CA ALA A 212 -28.77 10.00 -18.44
C ALA A 212 -30.14 9.75 -19.10
N ILE A 213 -30.61 8.50 -19.09
CA ILE A 213 -31.90 8.11 -19.68
C ILE A 213 -33.08 8.57 -18.80
N GLU A 214 -32.98 8.44 -17.47
CA GLU A 214 -34.01 8.97 -16.56
C GLU A 214 -34.10 10.51 -16.62
N GLY A 215 -32.97 11.21 -16.74
CA GLY A 215 -32.96 12.66 -16.90
C GLY A 215 -33.58 13.16 -18.23
N ALA A 216 -33.52 12.35 -19.30
CA ALA A 216 -34.11 12.70 -20.59
C ALA A 216 -35.63 12.42 -20.68
N SER A 217 -36.17 11.58 -19.80
CA SER A 217 -37.60 11.20 -19.80
C SER A 217 -38.53 12.18 -19.07
N VAL A 218 -38.00 13.16 -18.33
CA VAL A 218 -38.79 14.16 -17.58
C VAL A 218 -38.80 15.52 -18.30
N GLY A 219 -38.80 15.49 -19.64
CA GLY A 219 -38.94 16.66 -20.51
C GLY A 219 -40.29 16.76 -21.24
N GLY A 220 -41.24 15.89 -20.93
CA GLY A 220 -42.58 15.87 -21.55
C GLY A 220 -43.58 16.74 -20.80
N GLU A 221 -43.82 17.95 -21.34
CA GLU A 221 -45.07 18.72 -21.29
C GLU A 221 -45.83 18.78 -19.94
N GLY A 222 -45.43 19.71 -19.08
CA GLY A 222 -46.29 20.29 -18.05
C GLY A 222 -46.77 21.69 -18.48
N PRO A 223 -48.07 22.00 -18.42
CA PRO A 223 -48.65 23.21 -19.01
C PRO A 223 -48.18 24.49 -18.32
N ALA A 224 -47.97 25.51 -19.13
CA ALA A 224 -47.67 26.87 -18.74
C ALA A 224 -48.71 27.42 -17.74
N ILE A 225 -48.32 27.52 -16.47
CA ILE A 225 -49.02 28.35 -15.50
C ILE A 225 -48.17 29.59 -15.29
N ALA A 226 -48.61 30.67 -15.95
CA ALA A 226 -48.08 32.00 -15.80
C ALA A 226 -48.41 32.56 -14.40
N ALA A 227 -47.44 33.23 -13.78
CA ALA A 227 -47.54 34.42 -12.91
C ALA A 227 -46.47 34.40 -11.78
N PRO A 228 -46.23 35.51 -11.07
CA PRO A 228 -45.88 36.83 -11.60
C PRO A 228 -44.55 37.32 -11.01
N VAL A 229 -43.98 38.29 -11.72
CA VAL A 229 -42.85 39.12 -11.34
C VAL A 229 -43.11 39.80 -9.99
N VAL A 230 -42.28 39.51 -8.98
CA VAL A 230 -42.10 40.36 -7.80
C VAL A 230 -40.62 40.72 -7.71
N ALA A 231 -40.36 41.99 -8.01
CA ALA A 231 -39.10 42.68 -7.81
C ALA A 231 -38.96 43.09 -6.34
N ALA A 232 -37.78 42.86 -5.75
CA ALA A 232 -37.19 43.52 -4.57
C ALA A 232 -36.07 42.59 -4.05
N ALA A 233 -34.91 43.01 -3.58
CA ALA A 233 -34.30 44.32 -3.43
C ALA A 233 -32.78 44.10 -3.36
N ALA A 234 -32.04 45.13 -3.73
CA ALA A 234 -30.59 45.21 -3.60
C ALA A 234 -30.15 45.03 -2.13
N GLY A 235 -29.10 44.25 -1.93
CA GLY A 235 -28.40 44.08 -0.66
C GLY A 235 -26.90 43.95 -0.89
N SER A 236 -26.25 45.08 -1.15
CA SER A 236 -24.80 45.25 -1.14
C SER A 236 -24.26 45.01 0.27
N GLY A 237 -23.34 44.06 0.41
CA GLY A 237 -22.68 43.74 1.68
C GLY A 237 -21.25 43.27 1.43
N ALA A 238 -20.36 44.22 1.14
CA ALA A 238 -18.93 44.01 1.12
C ALA A 238 -18.41 43.82 2.56
N ALA A 239 -17.76 42.69 2.82
CA ALA A 239 -16.99 42.45 4.05
C ALA A 239 -15.66 41.75 3.71
N THR A 240 -14.62 42.55 3.50
CA THR A 240 -13.21 42.26 3.85
C THR A 240 -13.03 42.73 5.32
N PRO A 241 -12.12 42.24 6.20
CA PRO A 241 -10.80 41.59 6.01
C PRO A 241 -10.69 40.30 6.89
N SER A 242 -9.60 39.55 7.05
CA SER A 242 -8.24 39.90 7.47
C SER A 242 -7.37 38.63 7.44
N GLY A 243 -6.19 38.70 6.84
CA GLY A 243 -5.22 37.59 6.84
C GLY A 243 -4.44 37.48 8.16
N PRO A 244 -3.97 36.28 8.55
CA PRO A 244 -2.99 36.14 9.61
C PRO A 244 -1.56 36.37 9.08
N ALA A 245 -0.80 37.08 9.92
CA ALA A 245 0.55 37.57 9.71
C ALA A 245 1.58 36.45 9.49
N ALA A 246 2.47 36.66 8.52
CA ALA A 246 3.71 35.92 8.37
C ALA A 246 4.67 36.24 9.52
N ALA A 247 4.84 35.30 10.45
CA ALA A 247 5.91 35.36 11.44
C ALA A 247 7.23 34.94 10.78
N ASN A 248 8.05 35.95 10.52
CA ASN A 248 9.42 35.83 10.03
C ASN A 248 10.32 35.41 11.21
N HIS A 249 10.74 34.14 11.28
CA HIS A 249 11.77 33.70 12.23
C HIS A 249 13.12 33.65 11.53
N SER A 250 13.86 34.76 11.64
CA SER A 250 15.29 34.85 11.37
C SER A 250 16.07 34.84 12.68
N GLY A 251 17.23 34.19 12.68
CA GLY A 251 18.18 34.13 13.79
C GLY A 251 18.21 32.75 14.44
N ARG A 252 19.36 32.13 14.71
CA ARG A 252 20.71 32.69 14.83
C ARG A 252 21.71 31.52 14.87
N SER A 253 22.88 31.75 14.28
CA SER A 253 24.24 31.27 14.64
C SER A 253 24.41 29.88 15.24
#